data_AF-A9KWD0-F1
#
_entry.id   AF-A9KWD0-F1
#
_cell.length_a   1.000
_cell.length_b   1.000
_cell.length_c   1.000
_cell.angle_alpha   90.00
_cell.angle_beta   90.00
_cell.angle_gamma   90.00
#
_symmetry.space_group_name_H-M   'P 1'
#
loop_
_entity.id
_entity.type
_entity.pdbx_description
1 polymer ?
#
loop_
_entity_poly.entity_id
_entity_poly.type
_entity_poly.pdbx_seq_one_letter_code
_entity_poly.pdbx_strand_id
1 'polypeptide(L)' 'MQFDSISDFFNMGGYAFYVWLSYGVTFCCLSTLIITSARQKRKVLIEIAKKMDREERLKETRSTKS' A
#
# COMPACT_ATOMS: atom_id res chain seq x y z
N MET A 1 38.57 12.77 17.26
CA MET A 1 37.68 11.87 16.50
C MET A 1 36.71 12.78 15.77
N GLN A 2 36.58 12.70 14.44
CA GLN A 2 35.91 13.73 13.62
C GLN A 2 34.42 13.43 13.39
N PHE A 3 33.89 12.41 14.06
CA PHE A 3 32.51 11.96 13.97
C PHE A 3 32.03 11.50 15.36
N ASP A 4 32.17 12.36 16.37
CA ASP A 4 31.84 11.99 17.77
C ASP A 4 30.34 12.09 18.09
N SER A 5 29.48 12.50 17.15
CA SER A 5 28.05 12.62 17.43
C SER A 5 27.16 12.53 16.21
N ILE A 6 26.08 11.75 16.35
CA ILE A 6 24.92 11.74 15.45
C ILE A 6 24.39 13.17 15.22
N SER A 7 24.50 14.05 16.23
CA SER A 7 24.17 15.47 16.12
C SER A 7 24.98 16.24 15.07
N ASP A 8 26.23 15.86 14.80
CA ASP A 8 27.08 16.49 13.79
C ASP A 8 26.69 16.02 12.38
N PHE A 9 26.26 14.77 12.25
CA PHE A 9 25.64 14.25 11.03
C PHE A 9 24.35 14.98 10.66
N PHE A 10 23.53 15.37 11.65
CA PHE A 10 22.35 16.20 11.42
C PHE A 10 22.67 17.70 11.22
N ASN A 11 23.78 18.19 11.81
CA ASN A 11 24.21 19.59 11.73
C ASN A 11 25.33 19.87 10.71
N MET A 12 25.61 18.95 9.78
CA MET A 12 26.48 19.20 8.61
C MET A 12 25.83 20.20 7.63
N GLY A 13 25.69 21.46 8.04
CA GLY A 13 25.49 22.63 7.19
C GLY A 13 24.41 22.52 6.10
N GLY A 14 23.33 21.76 6.32
CA GLY A 14 22.21 21.62 5.38
C GLY A 14 22.12 20.31 4.59
N TYR A 15 23.13 19.42 4.61
CA TYR A 15 23.09 18.16 3.84
C TYR A 15 22.17 17.09 4.42
N ALA A 16 22.04 17.04 5.75
CA ALA A 16 21.18 16.07 6.44
C ALA A 16 19.71 16.16 6.01
N PHE A 17 19.24 17.37 5.70
CA PHE A 17 17.88 17.61 5.22
C PHE A 17 17.61 16.89 3.90
N TYR A 18 18.53 16.96 2.94
CA TYR A 18 18.41 16.29 1.64
C TYR A 18 18.43 14.77 1.77
N VAL A 19 19.27 14.24 2.65
CA VAL A 19 19.32 12.80 2.94
C VAL A 19 17.98 12.35 3.52
N TRP A 20 17.49 13.02 4.56
CA TRP A 20 16.22 12.66 5.19
C TRP A 20 15.03 12.75 4.22
N LEU A 21 15.00 13.77 3.36
CA LEU A 21 13.99 13.89 2.29
C LEU A 21 14.08 12.74 1.29
N SER A 22 15.28 12.37 0.83
CA SER A 22 15.48 11.25 -0.09
C SER A 22 15.01 9.91 0.51
N TYR A 23 15.35 9.66 1.78
CA TYR A 23 14.84 8.50 2.52
C TYR A 23 13.33 8.55 2.69
N GLY A 24 12.75 9.71 3.03
CA GLY A 24 11.32 9.91 3.17
C GLY A 24 10.55 9.66 1.86
N VAL A 25 11.04 10.20 0.74
CA VAL A 25 10.45 9.98 -0.59
C VAL A 25 10.52 8.50 -0.97
N THR A 26 11.66 7.85 -0.77
CA THR A 26 11.83 6.42 -1.05
C THR A 26 10.89 5.59 -0.20
N PHE A 27 10.78 5.88 1.10
CA PHE A 27 9.87 5.20 2.02
C PHE A 27 8.40 5.42 1.64
N CYS A 28 8.02 6.64 1.22
CA CYS A 28 6.69 6.95 0.72
C CYS A 28 6.35 6.17 -0.56
N CYS A 29 7.28 6.11 -1.52
CA CYS A 29 7.10 5.32 -2.74
C CYS A 29 6.92 3.84 -2.42
N LEU A 30 7.78 3.27 -1.57
CA LEU A 30 7.70 1.86 -1.18
C LEU A 30 6.38 1.57 -0.45
N SER A 31 6.00 2.42 0.50
CA SER A 31 4.74 2.32 1.24
C SER A 31 3.53 2.38 0.30
N THR A 32 3.53 3.31 -0.66
CA THR A 32 2.47 3.43 -1.67
C THR A 32 2.37 2.17 -2.52
N LEU A 33 3.50 1.58 -2.92
CA LEU A 33 3.52 0.34 -3.69
C LEU A 33 2.97 -0.85 -2.88
N ILE A 34 3.34 -0.96 -1.60
CA ILE A 34 2.83 -2.01 -0.70
C ILE A 34 1.32 -1.85 -0.51
N ILE A 35 0.86 -0.62 -0.23
CA ILE A 35 -0.57 -0.32 -0.03
C ILE A 35 -1.36 -0.63 -1.30
N THR A 36 -0.89 -0.20 -2.47
CA THR A 36 -1.57 -0.46 -3.74
C THR A 36 -1.60 -1.96 -4.05
N SER A 37 -0.49 -2.67 -3.90
CA SER A 37 -0.41 -4.13 -4.07
C SER A 37 -1.38 -4.88 -3.14
N ALA A 38 -1.42 -4.51 -1.86
CA ALA A 38 -2.34 -5.10 -0.89
C ALA A 38 -3.81 -4.80 -1.23
N ARG A 39 -4.11 -3.55 -1.65
CA ARG A 39 -5.47 -3.16 -2.08
C ARG A 39 -5.89 -3.89 -3.34
N GLN A 40 -4.99 -4.14 -4.28
CA GLN A 40 -5.30 -4.81 -5.54
C GLN A 40 -5.67 -6.28 -5.31
N LYS A 41 -4.93 -6.98 -4.43
CA LYS A 41 -5.31 -8.34 -3.98
C LYS A 41 -6.70 -8.37 -3.36
N ARG A 42 -7.01 -7.41 -2.46
CA ARG A 42 -8.33 -7.32 -1.84
C ARG A 42 -9.44 -7.01 -2.85
N LYS A 43 -9.19 -6.12 -3.82
CA LYS A 43 -10.15 -5.79 -4.88
C LYS A 43 -10.55 -7.01 -5.70
N VAL A 44 -9.58 -7.83 -6.12
CA VAL A 44 -9.84 -9.05 -6.89
C VAL A 44 -10.73 -10.02 -6.10
N LEU A 45 -10.41 -10.26 -4.83
CA LEU A 45 -11.22 -11.14 -3.97
C LEU A 45 -12.65 -10.63 -3.78
N ILE A 46 -12.81 -9.31 -3.55
CA ILE A 46 -14.13 -8.68 -3.41
C ILE A 46 -14.93 -8.79 -4.72
N GLU A 47 -14.28 -8.62 -5.87
CA GLU A 47 -14.94 -8.72 -7.17
C GLU A 47 -15.42 -10.15 -7.46
N ILE A 48 -14.62 -11.17 -7.11
CA ILE A 48 -15.00 -12.57 -7.23
C ILE A 48 -16.18 -12.89 -6.32
N ALA A 49 -16.12 -12.50 -5.04
CA ALA A 49 -17.23 -12.71 -4.09
C ALA A 49 -18.53 -12.05 -4.59
N LYS A 50 -18.45 -10.84 -5.15
CA LYS A 50 -19.61 -10.12 -5.71
C LYS A 50 -20.16 -10.74 -7.01
N LYS A 51 -19.35 -11.50 -7.75
CA LYS A 51 -19.81 -12.28 -8.91
C LYS A 51 -20.56 -13.53 -8.46
N MET A 52 -20.02 -14.27 -7.49
CA MET A 52 -20.66 -15.47 -6.94
C MET A 52 -22.04 -15.17 -6.34
N ASP A 53 -22.15 -14.12 -5.53
CA ASP A 53 -23.40 -13.68 -4.91
C ASP A 53 -24.49 -13.28 -5.93
N ARG A 54 -24.08 -12.78 -7.12
CA ARG A 54 -25.02 -12.52 -8.22
C ARG A 54 -25.49 -13.80 -8.90
N GLU A 55 -24.59 -14.77 -9.09
CA GLU A 55 -24.93 -16.06 -9.70
C GLU A 55 -25.84 -16.90 -8.80
N GLU A 56 -25.66 -16.86 -7.48
CA GLU A 56 -26.54 -17.55 -6.53
C GLU A 56 -27.97 -17.01 -6.59
N ARG A 57 -28.17 -15.68 -6.53
CA ARG A 57 -29.51 -15.09 -6.65
C ARG A 57 -30.22 -15.42 -7.95
N LEU A 58 -29.48 -15.48 -9.06
CA LEU A 58 -30.04 -15.87 -10.36
C LEU A 58 -30.46 -17.35 -10.39
N LYS A 59 -29.73 -18.23 -9.70
CA LYS A 59 -30.08 -19.65 -9.58
C LYS A 59 -31.33 -19.86 -8.72
N GLU A 60 -31.45 -19.14 -7.60
CA GLU A 60 -32.66 -19.19 -6.75
C GLU A 60 -33.91 -18.77 -7.52
N THR A 61 -33.82 -17.65 -8.26
CA THR A 61 -34.94 -17.16 -9.06
C THR A 61 -35.32 -18.13 -10.20
N ARG A 62 -34.37 -18.93 -10.70
CA ARG A 62 -34.61 -19.96 -11.73
C ARG A 62 -35.21 -21.24 -11.13
N SER A 63 -34.83 -21.61 -9.91
CA SER A 63 -35.34 -22.80 -9.22
C SER A 63 -36.76 -22.62 -8.69
N THR A 64 -37.15 -21.40 -8.28
CA THR A 64 -38.52 -21.12 -7.81
C THR A 64 -39.54 -21.02 -8.95
N LYS A 65 -39.09 -21.01 -10.22
CA LYS A 65 -39.96 -20.87 -11.41
C LYS A 65 -40.16 -22.16 -12.21
N SER A 66 -39.72 -23.31 -11.69
CA SER A 66 -40.01 -24.66 -12.24
C SER A 66 -40.93 -25.42 -11.31
#